data_AF-A0A9X4SKL4-F1
#
_entry.id   AF-A0A9X4SKL4-F1
#
_cell.length_a   1.000
_cell.length_b   1.000
_cell.length_c   1.000
_cell.angle_alpha   90.00
_cell.angle_beta   90.00
_cell.angle_gamma   90.00
#
_symmetry.space_group_name_H-M   'P 1'
#
loop_
_entity.id
_entity.type
_entity.pdbx_description
1 polymer ?
#
loop_
_entity_poly.entity_id
_entity_poly.type
_entity_poly.pdbx_seq_one_letter_code
_entity_poly.pdbx_strand_id
1 'polypeptide(L)'
;MSILTQSGRAAIAASIKEQPIHLAWGSGDANWGSSHTVEKIFSADGKITLDHYPVKDVKVFTGQTSYQSSVDYTVDSSTGVIQRTENSSIANGVTIEYTQDTPPEPITSEKLFNELGRRVADEVLFCSGDENGELITPSGRFKPSNVPTNNLFLTFTFDFTDAANQVIRELGVMVGTKLKKNLPPGQRYFEPKDVENPGILLVLEHTVPLIRTAATRETFSFVVTF
;
A
#
# COMPACT_ATOMS: atom_id res chain seq x y z
N MET A 1 2.34 26.02 22.67
CA MET A 1 2.20 25.09 21.54
C MET A 1 0.86 24.39 21.69
N SER A 2 -0.03 24.51 20.70
CA SER A 2 -1.35 23.87 20.76
C SER A 2 -1.25 22.48 20.13
N ILE A 3 -1.67 21.45 20.87
CA ILE A 3 -1.76 20.07 20.39
C ILE A 3 -3.24 19.77 20.15
N LEU A 4 -3.55 19.07 19.06
CA LEU A 4 -4.93 18.68 18.77
C LEU A 4 -5.46 17.78 19.89
N THR A 5 -6.50 18.24 20.58
CA THR A 5 -7.12 17.50 21.69
C THR A 5 -7.86 16.28 21.16
N GLN A 6 -8.17 15.33 22.05
CA GLN A 6 -9.00 14.17 21.71
C GLN A 6 -10.36 14.59 21.10
N SER A 7 -10.97 15.66 21.62
CA SER A 7 -12.20 16.24 21.06
C SER A 7 -12.00 16.81 19.65
N GLY A 8 -10.84 17.43 19.37
CA GLY A 8 -10.47 17.90 18.04
C GLY A 8 -10.35 16.75 17.04
N ARG A 9 -9.67 15.66 17.41
CA ARG A 9 -9.55 14.46 16.55
C ARG A 9 -10.88 13.78 16.31
N ALA A 10 -11.74 13.70 17.33
CA ALA A 10 -13.10 13.20 17.17
C ALA A 10 -13.96 14.08 16.24
N ALA A 11 -13.77 15.40 16.27
CA ALA A 11 -14.46 16.31 15.36
C ALA A 11 -13.98 16.13 13.90
N ILE A 12 -12.69 15.88 13.67
CA ILE A 12 -12.16 15.54 12.34
C ILE A 12 -12.78 14.24 11.84
N ALA A 13 -12.77 13.18 12.64
CA ALA A 13 -13.41 11.91 12.30
C ALA A 13 -14.90 12.10 11.96
N ALA A 14 -15.62 12.91 12.72
CA ALA A 14 -17.01 13.24 12.44
C ALA A 14 -17.18 13.95 11.08
N SER A 15 -16.33 14.94 10.79
CA SER A 15 -16.35 15.65 9.51
C SER A 15 -16.04 14.72 8.33
N ILE A 16 -15.13 13.76 8.49
CA ILE A 16 -14.80 12.77 7.44
C ILE A 16 -15.98 11.82 7.21
N LYS A 17 -16.64 11.34 8.27
CA LYS A 17 -17.81 10.45 8.19
C LYS A 17 -19.00 11.07 7.43
N GLU A 18 -19.11 12.40 7.38
CA GLU A 18 -20.15 13.11 6.63
C GLU A 18 -19.88 13.23 5.13
N GLN A 19 -18.66 12.91 4.68
CA GLN A 19 -18.26 12.96 3.28
C GLN A 19 -18.55 11.63 2.57
N PRO A 20 -18.66 11.63 1.22
CA PRO A 20 -18.60 10.40 0.44
C PRO A 20 -17.27 9.67 0.66
N ILE A 21 -17.33 8.43 1.15
CA ILE A 21 -16.14 7.58 1.38
C ILE A 21 -16.17 6.39 0.40
N HIS A 22 -15.05 6.17 -0.28
CA HIS A 22 -14.85 5.04 -1.16
C HIS A 22 -13.54 4.32 -0.85
N LEU A 23 -13.46 3.02 -1.11
CA LEU A 23 -12.19 2.32 -1.25
C LEU A 23 -11.88 2.21 -2.74
N ALA A 24 -10.75 2.75 -3.17
CA ALA A 24 -10.19 2.62 -4.50
C ALA A 24 -9.20 1.47 -4.55
N TRP A 25 -9.14 0.81 -5.70
CA TRP A 25 -8.13 -0.19 -6.03
C TRP A 25 -7.21 0.35 -7.11
N GLY A 26 -5.91 0.19 -6.93
CA GLY A 26 -4.87 0.48 -7.92
C GLY A 26 -4.15 -0.80 -8.34
N SER A 27 -3.72 -0.86 -9.60
CA SER A 27 -2.92 -1.98 -10.07
C SER A 27 -1.48 -1.94 -9.53
N GLY A 28 -1.05 -0.81 -8.95
CA GLY A 28 0.33 -0.57 -8.56
C GLY A 28 1.29 -0.60 -9.76
N ASP A 29 2.58 -0.69 -9.44
CA ASP A 29 3.62 -1.00 -10.43
C ASP A 29 3.71 -2.52 -10.65
N ALA A 30 3.69 -2.93 -11.92
CA ALA A 30 3.81 -4.34 -12.30
C ALA A 30 5.20 -4.93 -12.00
N ASN A 31 6.22 -4.08 -11.85
CA ASN A 31 7.58 -4.49 -11.53
C ASN A 31 7.77 -4.77 -10.04
N TRP A 32 6.81 -4.46 -9.17
CA TRP A 32 6.92 -4.86 -7.76
C TRP A 32 6.91 -6.39 -7.63
N GLY A 33 8.00 -6.92 -7.10
CA GLY A 33 8.26 -8.35 -6.99
C GLY A 33 8.94 -8.98 -8.21
N SER A 34 9.36 -8.21 -9.22
CA SER A 34 10.12 -8.77 -10.35
C SER A 34 11.55 -9.11 -9.95
N SER A 35 12.05 -10.23 -10.47
CA SER A 35 13.44 -10.65 -10.29
C SER A 35 14.33 -10.07 -11.38
N HIS A 36 15.53 -9.66 -11.00
CA HIS A 36 16.52 -9.04 -11.87
C HIS A 36 17.87 -9.72 -11.66
N THR A 37 18.61 -9.86 -12.76
CA THR A 37 19.99 -10.33 -12.77
C THR A 37 20.85 -9.32 -13.51
N VAL A 38 21.89 -8.81 -12.87
CA VAL A 38 22.78 -7.80 -13.45
C VAL A 38 24.25 -8.14 -13.19
N GLU A 39 25.11 -7.79 -14.14
CA GLU A 39 26.55 -7.82 -13.94
C GLU A 39 27.05 -6.41 -13.64
N LYS A 40 27.76 -6.24 -12.53
CA LYS A 40 28.25 -4.93 -12.06
C LYS A 40 29.67 -5.09 -11.52
N ILE A 41 30.41 -3.98 -11.53
CA ILE A 41 31.75 -3.89 -10.94
C ILE A 41 31.66 -2.90 -9.79
N PHE A 42 32.29 -3.22 -8.66
CA PHE A 42 32.36 -2.29 -7.54
C PHE A 42 33.19 -1.06 -7.93
N SER A 43 32.68 0.11 -7.57
CA SER A 43 33.38 1.38 -7.71
C SER A 43 34.65 1.43 -6.85
N ALA A 44 35.45 2.49 -7.02
CA ALA A 44 36.68 2.68 -6.24
C ALA A 44 36.44 2.77 -4.72
N ASP A 45 35.23 3.17 -4.28
CA ASP A 45 34.81 3.17 -2.88
C ASP A 45 34.12 1.86 -2.43
N GLY A 46 34.17 0.81 -3.26
CA GLY A 46 33.66 -0.51 -2.91
C GLY A 46 32.14 -0.61 -2.92
N LYS A 47 31.45 0.17 -3.77
CA LYS A 47 29.99 0.18 -3.88
C LYS A 47 29.48 -0.28 -5.23
N ILE A 48 28.26 -0.81 -5.23
CA ILE A 48 27.42 -0.99 -6.40
C ILE A 48 26.06 -0.36 -6.12
N THR A 49 25.57 0.43 -7.06
CA THR A 49 24.19 0.95 -7.03
C THR A 49 23.36 0.17 -8.04
N LEU A 50 22.28 -0.44 -7.57
CA LEU A 50 21.30 -1.13 -8.40
C LEU A 50 20.37 -0.14 -9.08
N ASP A 51 19.79 -0.57 -10.20
CA ASP A 51 18.92 0.28 -11.02
C ASP A 51 17.49 0.38 -10.44
N HIS A 52 17.12 -0.52 -9.52
CA HIS A 52 15.84 -0.52 -8.82
C HIS A 52 16.06 -0.46 -7.30
N TYR A 53 15.13 0.20 -6.60
CA TYR A 53 15.04 0.21 -5.14
C TYR A 53 13.59 0.55 -4.70
N PRO A 54 13.12 0.06 -3.54
CA PRO A 54 13.84 -0.85 -2.64
C PRO A 54 14.02 -2.26 -3.24
N VAL A 55 14.92 -3.04 -2.65
CA VAL A 55 15.26 -4.41 -3.11
C VAL A 55 15.26 -5.41 -1.97
N LYS A 56 15.01 -6.68 -2.30
CA LYS A 56 15.11 -7.83 -1.40
C LYS A 56 15.75 -9.03 -2.09
N ASP A 57 16.00 -10.08 -1.31
CA ASP A 57 16.56 -11.36 -1.79
C ASP A 57 17.87 -11.21 -2.58
N VAL A 58 18.70 -10.23 -2.20
CA VAL A 58 19.95 -9.90 -2.91
C VAL A 58 21.00 -11.00 -2.71
N LYS A 59 21.42 -11.60 -3.83
CA LYS A 59 22.50 -12.58 -3.90
C LYS A 59 23.62 -12.05 -4.79
N VAL A 60 24.84 -12.13 -4.31
CA VAL A 60 26.04 -11.71 -5.05
C VAL A 60 26.91 -12.93 -5.28
N PHE A 61 27.33 -13.18 -6.52
CA PHE A 61 28.16 -14.33 -6.88
C PHE A 61 29.06 -14.06 -8.08
N THR A 62 30.03 -14.94 -8.29
CA THR A 62 30.89 -14.96 -9.49
C THR A 62 31.07 -16.40 -9.93
N GLY A 63 30.61 -16.72 -11.14
CA GLY A 63 30.54 -18.11 -11.61
C GLY A 63 29.68 -18.96 -10.67
N GLN A 64 30.30 -19.91 -9.96
CA GLN A 64 29.62 -20.77 -8.99
C GLN A 64 29.83 -20.33 -7.53
N THR A 65 30.66 -19.33 -7.27
CA THR A 65 30.97 -18.87 -5.92
C THR A 65 29.96 -17.83 -5.46
N SER A 66 29.12 -18.17 -4.49
CA SER A 66 28.22 -17.22 -3.81
C SER A 66 28.93 -16.57 -2.63
N TYR A 67 28.77 -15.25 -2.50
CA TYR A 67 29.29 -14.46 -1.39
C TYR A 67 28.25 -14.33 -0.28
N GLN A 68 28.70 -14.13 0.95
CA GLN A 68 27.85 -14.08 2.13
C GLN A 68 27.51 -12.64 2.52
N SER A 69 26.21 -12.35 2.67
CA SER A 69 25.74 -11.09 3.25
C SER A 69 26.26 -10.91 4.68
N SER A 70 26.57 -9.68 5.05
CA SER A 70 27.22 -9.23 6.30
C SER A 70 28.66 -9.70 6.51
N VAL A 71 29.19 -10.62 5.70
CA VAL A 71 30.59 -11.06 5.76
C VAL A 71 31.38 -10.46 4.59
N ASP A 72 30.90 -10.64 3.37
CA ASP A 72 31.55 -10.16 2.14
C ASP A 72 30.99 -8.82 1.64
N TYR A 73 29.70 -8.59 1.89
CA TYR A 73 29.00 -7.38 1.48
C TYR A 73 27.84 -7.06 2.43
N THR A 74 27.42 -5.81 2.49
CA THR A 74 26.16 -5.36 3.09
C THR A 74 25.25 -4.78 2.02
N VAL A 75 23.94 -4.79 2.29
CA VAL A 75 22.92 -4.27 1.37
C VAL A 75 22.10 -3.23 2.13
N ASP A 76 22.09 -2.00 1.62
CA ASP A 76 21.05 -1.03 1.95
C ASP A 76 19.87 -1.29 1.01
N SER A 77 18.88 -2.03 1.50
CA SER A 77 17.69 -2.41 0.73
C SER A 77 16.86 -1.21 0.31
N SER A 78 16.93 -0.10 1.04
CA SER A 78 16.12 1.10 0.78
C SER A 78 16.65 1.92 -0.39
N THR A 79 17.98 1.95 -0.55
CA THR A 79 18.66 2.71 -1.60
C THR A 79 19.20 1.83 -2.74
N GLY A 80 19.13 0.50 -2.60
CA GLY A 80 19.67 -0.44 -3.57
C GLY A 80 21.19 -0.42 -3.64
N VAL A 81 21.87 0.01 -2.57
CA VAL A 81 23.34 0.10 -2.52
C VAL A 81 23.91 -1.15 -1.87
N ILE A 82 24.83 -1.82 -2.58
CA ILE A 82 25.63 -2.92 -2.06
C ILE A 82 27.02 -2.39 -1.75
N GLN A 83 27.48 -2.59 -0.52
CA GLN A 83 28.78 -2.13 -0.04
C GLN A 83 29.65 -3.34 0.32
N ARG A 84 30.90 -3.38 -0.14
CA ARG A 84 31.86 -4.39 0.35
C ARG A 84 32.22 -4.14 1.80
N THR A 85 32.36 -5.22 2.55
CA THR A 85 32.96 -5.20 3.87
C THR A 85 34.49 -5.18 3.77
N GLU A 86 35.17 -4.89 4.88
CA GLU A 86 36.64 -4.90 4.94
C GLU A 86 37.23 -6.32 4.77
N ASN A 87 36.47 -7.36 5.14
CA ASN A 87 36.88 -8.76 5.04
C ASN A 87 36.40 -9.45 3.75
N SER A 88 35.96 -8.67 2.77
CA SER A 88 35.34 -9.19 1.55
C SER A 88 36.31 -10.03 0.72
N SER A 89 35.87 -11.23 0.35
CA SER A 89 36.57 -12.12 -0.60
C SER A 89 36.21 -11.84 -2.06
N ILE A 90 35.38 -10.81 -2.31
CA ILE A 90 34.84 -10.51 -3.65
C ILE A 90 35.95 -9.95 -4.57
N ALA A 91 36.20 -10.66 -5.68
CA ALA A 91 37.10 -10.22 -6.74
C ALA A 91 36.48 -9.12 -7.63
N ASN A 92 37.07 -8.77 -8.77
CA ASN A 92 36.49 -7.75 -9.66
C ASN A 92 35.38 -8.33 -10.53
N GLY A 93 34.24 -7.61 -10.61
CA GLY A 93 33.07 -8.00 -11.38
C GLY A 93 32.25 -9.09 -10.70
N VAL A 94 30.95 -8.84 -10.51
CA VAL A 94 30.02 -9.76 -9.87
C VAL A 94 28.71 -9.83 -10.65
N THR A 95 28.06 -10.98 -10.58
CA THR A 95 26.65 -11.14 -10.94
C THR A 95 25.83 -10.95 -9.67
N ILE A 96 24.76 -10.17 -9.79
CA ILE A 96 23.84 -9.86 -8.70
C ILE A 96 22.45 -10.26 -9.13
N GLU A 97 21.83 -11.14 -8.35
CA GLU A 97 20.42 -11.46 -8.43
C GLU A 97 19.68 -10.74 -7.30
N TYR A 98 18.56 -10.11 -7.61
CA TYR A 98 17.73 -9.43 -6.60
C TYR A 98 16.28 -9.34 -7.07
N THR A 99 15.39 -9.11 -6.13
CA THR A 99 13.97 -8.83 -6.39
C THR A 99 13.68 -7.37 -6.09
N GLN A 100 13.00 -6.66 -6.99
CA GLN A 100 12.49 -5.33 -6.70
C GLN A 100 11.38 -5.44 -5.66
N ASP A 101 11.53 -4.76 -4.53
CA ASP A 101 10.54 -4.77 -3.47
C ASP A 101 9.50 -3.65 -3.64
N THR A 102 8.38 -3.78 -2.95
CA THR A 102 7.34 -2.76 -2.93
C THR A 102 7.84 -1.56 -2.12
N PRO A 103 7.86 -0.34 -2.68
CA PRO A 103 8.27 0.87 -1.95
C PRO A 103 7.28 1.16 -0.81
N PRO A 104 7.73 1.83 0.27
CA PRO A 104 6.82 2.36 1.27
C PRO A 104 5.91 3.42 0.64
N GLU A 105 4.71 3.58 1.20
CA GLU A 105 3.72 4.54 0.71
C GLU A 105 4.19 5.97 0.93
N PRO A 106 4.34 6.79 -0.13
CA PRO A 106 4.75 8.18 0.05
C PRO A 106 3.67 9.00 0.76
N ILE A 107 4.05 9.75 1.81
CA ILE A 107 3.13 10.65 2.54
C ILE A 107 2.59 11.80 1.68
N THR A 108 3.21 12.05 0.52
CA THR A 108 2.82 13.07 -0.46
C THR A 108 1.95 12.51 -1.57
N SER A 109 1.58 11.22 -1.53
CA SER A 109 0.71 10.62 -2.53
C SER A 109 -0.69 11.20 -2.47
N GLU A 110 -1.19 11.65 -3.62
CA GLU A 110 -2.54 12.19 -3.78
C GLU A 110 -3.47 11.25 -4.57
N LYS A 111 -2.92 10.18 -5.14
CA LYS A 111 -3.63 9.19 -5.96
C LYS A 111 -2.91 7.83 -5.92
N LEU A 112 -3.63 6.79 -6.30
CA LEU A 112 -3.08 5.45 -6.53
C LEU A 112 -2.41 5.39 -7.92
N PHE A 113 -1.49 4.45 -8.11
CA PHE A 113 -1.02 4.06 -9.43
C PHE A 113 -2.12 3.29 -10.18
N ASN A 114 -2.47 3.81 -11.36
CA ASN A 114 -3.42 3.18 -12.27
C ASN A 114 -4.68 2.70 -11.55
N GLU A 115 -5.42 3.63 -10.95
CA GLU A 115 -6.70 3.32 -10.31
C GLU A 115 -7.60 2.55 -11.29
N LEU A 116 -8.10 1.40 -10.83
CA LEU A 116 -8.97 0.51 -11.57
C LEU A 116 -10.44 0.87 -11.34
N GLY A 117 -10.75 1.33 -10.14
CA GLY A 117 -12.04 1.87 -9.74
C GLY A 117 -12.19 1.90 -8.23
N ARG A 118 -13.30 2.45 -7.77
CA ARG A 118 -13.57 2.70 -6.36
C ARG A 118 -14.99 2.32 -5.97
N ARG A 119 -15.15 1.81 -4.76
CA ARG A 119 -16.43 1.38 -4.23
C ARG A 119 -16.85 2.18 -3.01
N VAL A 120 -18.12 2.58 -2.96
CA VAL A 120 -18.74 3.25 -1.81
C VAL A 120 -18.63 2.37 -0.55
N ALA A 121 -18.32 2.97 0.60
CA ALA A 121 -18.36 2.28 1.90
C ALA A 121 -19.73 1.61 2.16
N ASP A 122 -19.71 0.37 2.64
CA ASP A 122 -20.90 -0.35 3.13
C ASP A 122 -21.30 0.16 4.50
N GLU A 123 -20.31 0.36 5.37
CA GLU A 123 -20.53 0.83 6.73
C GLU A 123 -19.43 1.81 7.15
N VAL A 124 -19.82 2.85 7.89
CA VAL A 124 -18.92 3.81 8.51
C VAL A 124 -19.39 4.06 9.94
N LEU A 125 -18.64 3.58 10.93
CA LEU A 125 -18.99 3.69 12.35
C LEU A 125 -17.90 4.43 13.11
N PHE A 126 -18.28 5.19 14.14
CA PHE A 126 -17.30 5.55 15.17
C PHE A 126 -17.00 4.32 16.01
N CYS A 127 -15.76 4.17 16.47
CA CYS A 127 -15.38 3.05 17.32
C CYS A 127 -14.28 3.40 18.33
N SER A 128 -14.09 2.54 19.31
CA SER A 128 -12.98 2.62 20.28
C SER A 128 -12.31 1.26 20.39
N GLY A 129 -10.99 1.25 20.65
CA GLY A 129 -10.25 0.00 20.87
C GLY A 129 -10.80 -0.74 22.07
N ASP A 130 -11.03 -2.04 21.91
CA ASP A 130 -11.55 -2.94 22.95
C ASP A 130 -11.09 -4.36 22.63
N GLU A 131 -10.33 -5.00 23.52
CA GLU A 131 -9.83 -6.37 23.33
C GLU A 131 -10.97 -7.40 23.15
N ASN A 132 -12.16 -7.09 23.67
CA ASN A 132 -13.36 -7.92 23.55
C ASN A 132 -14.36 -7.36 22.52
N GLY A 133 -13.94 -6.37 21.74
CA GLY A 133 -14.76 -5.74 20.71
C GLY A 133 -15.24 -6.70 19.63
N GLU A 134 -16.43 -6.43 19.10
CA GLU A 134 -17.08 -7.21 18.04
C GLU A 134 -16.60 -6.84 16.63
N LEU A 135 -16.07 -5.62 16.44
CA LEU A 135 -15.47 -5.19 15.18
C LEU A 135 -14.04 -5.72 15.12
N ILE A 136 -13.77 -6.59 14.15
CA ILE A 136 -12.46 -7.25 13.99
C ILE A 136 -11.78 -6.68 12.75
N THR A 137 -10.54 -6.24 12.92
CA THR A 137 -9.64 -5.81 11.84
C THR A 137 -8.27 -6.44 12.02
N PRO A 138 -7.39 -6.42 11.00
CA PRO A 138 -6.00 -6.82 11.17
C PRO A 138 -5.26 -6.05 12.27
N SER A 139 -5.64 -4.78 12.51
CA SER A 139 -5.04 -3.93 13.55
C SER A 139 -5.52 -4.23 14.98
N GLY A 140 -6.57 -5.04 15.15
CA GLY A 140 -7.12 -5.38 16.46
C GLY A 140 -8.64 -5.35 16.51
N ARG A 141 -9.15 -5.33 17.74
CA ARG A 141 -10.59 -5.38 18.03
C ARG A 141 -11.10 -4.03 18.52
N PHE A 142 -12.32 -3.71 18.12
CA PHE A 142 -12.97 -2.44 18.38
C PHE A 142 -14.44 -2.63 18.74
N LYS A 143 -14.98 -1.68 19.48
CA LYS A 143 -16.40 -1.61 19.83
C LYS A 143 -17.03 -0.39 19.15
N PRO A 144 -18.22 -0.52 18.54
CA PRO A 144 -18.93 0.63 17.98
C PRO A 144 -19.25 1.69 19.04
N SER A 145 -19.31 2.95 18.61
CA SER A 145 -19.68 4.09 19.44
C SER A 145 -20.77 4.92 18.77
N ASN A 146 -21.77 5.32 19.57
CA ASN A 146 -22.82 6.25 19.13
C ASN A 146 -22.42 7.73 19.28
N VAL A 147 -21.27 8.01 19.89
CA VAL A 147 -20.68 9.35 19.99
C VAL A 147 -19.40 9.42 19.17
N PRO A 148 -19.05 10.58 18.60
CA PRO A 148 -17.81 10.75 17.86
C PRO A 148 -16.59 10.34 18.69
N THR A 149 -15.75 9.49 18.09
CA THR A 149 -14.43 9.11 18.60
C THR A 149 -13.39 9.51 17.56
N ASN A 150 -12.11 9.38 17.88
CA ASN A 150 -11.05 9.62 16.90
C ASN A 150 -10.80 8.42 15.97
N ASN A 151 -11.69 7.43 15.92
CA ASN A 151 -11.56 6.28 15.03
C ASN A 151 -12.80 6.11 14.17
N LEU A 152 -12.60 5.81 12.89
CA LEU A 152 -13.64 5.35 11.99
C LEU A 152 -13.40 3.92 11.56
N PHE A 153 -14.37 3.05 11.83
CA PHE A 153 -14.43 1.72 11.23
C PHE A 153 -15.11 1.82 9.87
N LEU A 154 -14.47 1.26 8.83
CA LEU A 154 -14.92 1.32 7.44
C LEU A 154 -15.00 -0.10 6.88
N THR A 155 -16.12 -0.44 6.23
CA THR A 155 -16.24 -1.71 5.51
C THR A 155 -16.56 -1.50 4.04
N PHE A 156 -15.99 -2.35 3.19
CA PHE A 156 -16.16 -2.31 1.74
C PHE A 156 -16.22 -3.72 1.19
N THR A 157 -17.30 -4.07 0.50
CA THR A 157 -17.48 -5.40 -0.09
C THR A 157 -17.62 -5.31 -1.60
N PHE A 158 -16.52 -5.53 -2.31
CA PHE A 158 -16.49 -5.51 -3.77
C PHE A 158 -17.29 -6.70 -4.32
N ASP A 159 -18.05 -6.42 -5.38
CA ASP A 159 -18.89 -7.42 -6.02
C ASP A 159 -18.07 -8.31 -6.97
N PHE A 160 -18.67 -9.40 -7.42
CA PHE A 160 -18.01 -10.42 -8.24
C PHE A 160 -17.30 -9.82 -9.46
N THR A 161 -17.95 -8.91 -10.17
CA THR A 161 -17.43 -8.32 -11.40
C THR A 161 -16.53 -7.11 -11.19
N ASP A 162 -16.48 -6.56 -9.98
CA ASP A 162 -15.69 -5.37 -9.69
C ASP A 162 -14.20 -5.67 -9.91
N ALA A 163 -13.61 -4.97 -10.89
CA ALA A 163 -12.25 -5.19 -11.39
C ALA A 163 -11.90 -6.67 -11.66
N ALA A 164 -12.83 -7.46 -12.19
CA ALA A 164 -12.56 -8.87 -12.51
C ALA A 164 -11.37 -9.02 -13.47
N ASN A 165 -10.54 -10.04 -13.23
CA ASN A 165 -9.30 -10.34 -13.96
C ASN A 165 -8.18 -9.29 -13.82
N GLN A 166 -8.31 -8.34 -12.89
CA GLN A 166 -7.24 -7.41 -12.55
C GLN A 166 -6.37 -7.95 -11.41
N VAL A 167 -5.14 -7.46 -11.33
CA VAL A 167 -4.26 -7.67 -10.18
C VAL A 167 -4.23 -6.36 -9.40
N ILE A 168 -4.66 -6.41 -8.14
CA ILE A 168 -4.70 -5.26 -7.26
C ILE A 168 -3.42 -5.27 -6.41
N ARG A 169 -2.76 -4.11 -6.31
CA ARG A 169 -1.56 -3.93 -5.50
C ARG A 169 -1.63 -2.70 -4.60
N GLU A 170 -2.67 -1.90 -4.74
CA GLU A 170 -2.89 -0.72 -3.90
C GLU A 170 -4.34 -0.63 -3.47
N LEU A 171 -4.52 -0.23 -2.22
CA LEU A 171 -5.79 0.11 -1.60
C LEU A 171 -5.74 1.59 -1.21
N GLY A 172 -6.81 2.33 -1.50
CA GLY A 172 -6.87 3.74 -1.16
C GLY A 172 -8.21 4.18 -0.60
N VAL A 173 -8.25 4.72 0.61
CA VAL A 173 -9.49 5.31 1.15
C VAL A 173 -9.63 6.73 0.60
N MET A 174 -10.62 6.94 -0.27
CA MET A 174 -10.93 8.22 -0.90
C MET A 174 -12.07 8.91 -0.17
N VAL A 175 -11.90 10.18 0.19
CA VAL A 175 -12.89 10.99 0.90
C VAL A 175 -13.30 12.21 0.07
N GLY A 176 -14.60 12.51 0.00
CA GLY A 176 -15.09 13.69 -0.71
C GLY A 176 -15.12 13.53 -2.23
N THR A 177 -15.12 12.29 -2.73
CA THR A 177 -15.25 12.00 -4.16
C THR A 177 -16.54 12.60 -4.73
N LYS A 178 -16.43 13.26 -5.88
CA LYS A 178 -17.58 13.71 -6.68
C LYS A 178 -17.67 12.88 -7.94
N LEU A 179 -18.82 12.25 -8.13
CA LEU A 179 -19.11 11.43 -9.29
C LEU A 179 -19.77 12.25 -10.39
N LYS A 180 -19.59 11.84 -11.64
CA LYS A 180 -20.27 12.46 -12.79
C LYS A 180 -21.78 12.29 -12.70
N LYS A 181 -22.51 13.18 -13.38
CA LYS A 181 -23.98 13.10 -13.49
C LYS A 181 -24.40 11.91 -14.37
N ASN A 182 -25.63 11.44 -14.17
CA ASN A 182 -26.29 10.40 -14.97
C ASN A 182 -25.68 8.99 -14.88
N LEU A 183 -25.04 8.66 -13.76
CA LEU A 183 -24.62 7.28 -13.49
C LEU A 183 -25.84 6.39 -13.16
N PRO A 184 -25.80 5.10 -13.53
CA PRO A 184 -26.84 4.14 -13.19
C PRO A 184 -27.30 4.19 -11.72
N PRO A 185 -28.61 4.25 -11.45
CA PRO A 185 -29.12 4.21 -10.08
C PRO A 185 -28.68 2.93 -9.35
N GLY A 186 -28.25 3.08 -8.09
CA GLY A 186 -27.80 1.97 -7.27
C GLY A 186 -26.39 1.45 -7.61
N GLN A 187 -25.69 2.05 -8.57
CA GLN A 187 -24.27 1.78 -8.78
C GLN A 187 -23.47 2.15 -7.54
N ARG A 188 -22.58 1.24 -7.11
CA ARG A 188 -21.71 1.45 -5.94
C ARG A 188 -20.23 1.31 -6.26
N TYR A 189 -19.88 0.74 -7.40
CA TYR A 189 -18.52 0.67 -7.93
C TYR A 189 -18.39 1.58 -9.14
N PHE A 190 -17.36 2.43 -9.15
CA PHE A 190 -17.16 3.46 -10.15
C PHE A 190 -15.76 3.34 -10.74
N GLU A 191 -15.66 3.32 -12.07
CA GLU A 191 -14.38 3.38 -12.76
C GLU A 191 -13.83 4.81 -12.75
N PRO A 192 -12.52 5.03 -13.01
CA PRO A 192 -11.94 6.38 -13.07
C PRO A 192 -12.69 7.32 -14.01
N LYS A 193 -13.27 6.78 -15.10
CA LYS A 193 -14.06 7.56 -16.07
C LYS A 193 -15.37 8.11 -15.48
N ASP A 194 -15.88 7.56 -14.38
CA ASP A 194 -17.13 7.97 -13.73
C ASP A 194 -16.89 9.05 -12.66
N VAL A 195 -15.64 9.34 -12.33
CA VAL A 195 -15.24 10.31 -11.30
C VAL A 195 -15.06 11.70 -11.93
N GLU A 196 -15.70 12.72 -11.35
CA GLU A 196 -15.53 14.13 -11.71
C GLU A 196 -14.42 14.77 -10.87
N ASN A 197 -14.42 14.51 -9.57
CA ASN A 197 -13.36 14.93 -8.65
C ASN A 197 -12.97 13.75 -7.76
N PRO A 198 -11.68 13.37 -7.72
CA PRO A 198 -11.22 12.22 -6.93
C PRO A 198 -11.42 12.39 -5.42
N GLY A 199 -11.49 13.63 -4.91
CA GLY A 199 -11.46 13.91 -3.49
C GLY A 199 -10.04 13.83 -2.93
N ILE A 200 -9.93 13.47 -1.66
CA ILE A 200 -8.67 13.35 -0.92
C ILE A 200 -8.36 11.87 -0.72
N LEU A 201 -7.13 11.46 -1.03
CA LEU A 201 -6.58 10.17 -0.63
C LEU A 201 -6.21 10.23 0.85
N LEU A 202 -7.02 9.60 1.71
CA LEU A 202 -6.85 9.62 3.16
C LEU A 202 -5.89 8.53 3.64
N VAL A 203 -5.98 7.34 3.03
CA VAL A 203 -5.14 6.18 3.34
C VAL A 203 -4.65 5.62 2.02
N LEU A 204 -3.36 5.30 1.93
CA LEU A 204 -2.78 4.50 0.87
C LEU A 204 -2.09 3.31 1.52
N GLU A 205 -2.31 2.13 0.96
CA GLU A 205 -1.65 0.89 1.39
C GLU A 205 -1.24 0.10 0.14
N HIS A 206 0.02 -0.26 0.06
CA HIS A 206 0.50 -1.23 -0.91
C HIS A 206 0.31 -2.63 -0.34
N THR A 207 -0.25 -3.53 -1.15
CA THR A 207 -0.56 -4.89 -0.75
C THR A 207 0.20 -5.90 -1.59
N VAL A 208 0.33 -7.13 -1.08
CA VAL A 208 0.73 -8.26 -1.91
C VAL A 208 -0.29 -8.43 -3.05
N PRO A 209 0.13 -8.85 -4.25
CA PRO A 209 -0.76 -8.89 -5.40
C PRO A 209 -2.02 -9.73 -5.13
N LEU A 210 -3.17 -9.07 -5.15
CA LEU A 210 -4.49 -9.67 -5.00
C LEU A 210 -5.09 -9.89 -6.40
N ILE A 211 -5.24 -11.16 -6.78
CA ILE A 211 -5.77 -11.55 -8.09
C ILE A 211 -7.30 -11.59 -8.03
N ARG A 212 -7.97 -10.69 -8.76
CA ARG A 212 -9.42 -10.64 -8.82
C ARG A 212 -10.00 -11.64 -9.81
N THR A 213 -11.00 -12.37 -9.37
CA THR A 213 -11.78 -13.29 -10.21
C THR A 213 -13.26 -12.99 -10.08
N ALA A 214 -14.04 -13.32 -11.12
CA ALA A 214 -15.49 -13.15 -11.09
C ALA A 214 -16.23 -14.18 -10.20
N ALA A 215 -15.50 -14.99 -9.42
CA ALA A 215 -16.06 -16.04 -8.57
C ALA A 215 -16.15 -15.64 -7.09
N THR A 216 -15.42 -14.59 -6.67
CA THR A 216 -15.37 -14.15 -5.26
C THR A 216 -15.73 -12.69 -5.10
N ARG A 217 -16.32 -12.39 -3.94
CA ARG A 217 -16.44 -11.04 -3.38
C ARG A 217 -15.31 -10.85 -2.38
N GLU A 218 -14.75 -9.66 -2.36
CA GLU A 218 -13.69 -9.31 -1.40
C GLU A 218 -14.22 -8.26 -0.43
N THR A 219 -14.11 -8.55 0.87
CA THR A 219 -14.47 -7.62 1.94
C THR A 219 -13.23 -7.08 2.60
N PHE A 220 -13.14 -5.76 2.71
CA PHE A 220 -12.11 -5.05 3.45
C PHE A 220 -12.73 -4.34 4.64
N SER A 221 -12.05 -4.42 5.78
CA SER A 221 -12.44 -3.75 7.02
C SER A 221 -11.23 -3.02 7.60
N PHE A 222 -11.36 -1.72 7.77
CA PHE A 222 -10.29 -0.84 8.28
C PHE A 222 -10.74 -0.10 9.52
N VAL A 223 -9.77 0.28 10.36
CA VAL A 223 -9.94 1.40 11.29
C VAL A 223 -8.97 2.50 10.92
N VAL A 224 -9.49 3.70 10.70
CA VAL A 224 -8.70 4.92 10.50
C VAL A 224 -8.72 5.74 11.79
N THR A 225 -7.54 6.01 12.34
CA THR A 225 -7.35 6.78 13.57
C THR A 225 -6.85 8.19 13.25
N PHE A 226 -7.49 9.19 13.87
CA PHE A 226 -7.19 10.62 13.73
C PHE A 226 -6.53 11.19 14.97
#